data_AF-A0A8J9RC59-F1
#
_entry.id   AF-A0A8J9RC59-F1
#
_cell.length_a   1.000
_cell.length_b   1.000
_cell.length_c   1.000
_cell.angle_alpha   90.00
_cell.angle_beta   90.00
_cell.angle_gamma   90.00
#
_symmetry.space_group_name_H-M   'P 1'
#
loop_
_entity.id
_entity.type
_entity.pdbx_description
1 polymer ?
#
loop_
_entity_poly.entity_id
_entity_poly.type
_entity_poly.pdbx_seq_one_letter_code
_entity_poly.pdbx_strand_id
1 'polypeptide(L)'
;MDRFPSPSLFALLPARHAFTLLSTCFTRSRVREALASKVSRERVGTELEGMFKGPDPTRAIRDIHRLRLFPVVFSAPHSLQEALGEDYGAPCSALLAEAAALMDAWQAEEPMAPEERRLALLSALLLPLRAAQISKDVKQPTPLATYVVLNAIKWKRRDAEAVAALHAAAPDLLHISQTLQDLSGGFGGADEDVRVRLGRVLRRLGKLGLTRPGIVLAPLLTLPEATPLGVDPAVARDESPNATSASPEGNGASLSPAEGRAYRLETCRVLDGAMEAFGLSDCWDWKPLLSGKDVMKLLGLKGKEVGEAVEHIMDWQLAHPSGTAADCQEWLKAKYSI
;
A
#
# COMPACT_ATOMS: atom_id res chain seq x y z
N MET A 1 40.12 -12.39 -32.22
CA MET A 1 39.76 -10.99 -32.48
C MET A 1 38.31 -10.97 -32.90
N ASP A 2 37.41 -11.03 -31.91
CA ASP A 2 35.97 -10.96 -32.19
C ASP A 2 35.58 -9.50 -32.37
N ARG A 3 35.01 -9.19 -33.53
CA ARG A 3 34.55 -7.85 -33.88
C ARG A 3 33.35 -7.50 -33.02
N PHE A 4 33.57 -6.65 -32.03
CA PHE A 4 32.53 -6.06 -31.21
C PHE A 4 31.61 -5.17 -32.06
N PRO A 5 30.27 -5.20 -31.85
CA PRO A 5 29.40 -4.18 -32.40
C PRO A 5 29.75 -2.82 -31.76
N SER A 6 29.82 -1.79 -32.61
CA SER A 6 30.20 -0.44 -32.18
C SER A 6 29.25 0.13 -31.10
N PRO A 7 29.72 1.08 -30.27
CA PRO A 7 28.92 1.73 -29.21
C PRO A 7 27.58 2.31 -29.69
N SER A 8 27.46 2.60 -30.98
CA SER A 8 26.27 3.13 -31.64
C SER A 8 25.09 2.15 -31.67
N LEU A 9 25.34 0.83 -31.53
CA LEU A 9 24.27 -0.19 -31.56
C LEU A 9 23.42 -0.19 -30.28
N PHE A 10 24.00 0.21 -29.15
CA PHE A 10 23.32 0.26 -27.84
C PHE A 10 22.36 1.44 -27.70
N ALA A 11 22.52 2.48 -28.51
CA ALA A 11 21.64 3.65 -28.54
C ALA A 11 20.33 3.39 -29.32
N LEU A 12 20.29 2.36 -30.17
CA LEU A 12 19.19 2.11 -31.12
C LEU A 12 18.31 0.90 -30.78
N LEU A 13 18.65 0.13 -29.73
CA LEU A 13 17.86 -1.03 -29.32
C LEU A 13 16.78 -0.64 -28.28
N PRO A 14 15.52 -1.13 -28.42
CA PRO A 14 14.50 -1.03 -27.37
C PRO A 14 15.05 -1.67 -26.08
N ALA A 15 15.00 -0.98 -24.94
CA ALA A 15 15.79 -1.40 -23.78
C ALA A 15 15.28 -2.68 -23.09
N ARG A 16 14.07 -3.17 -23.43
CA ARG A 16 13.67 -4.57 -23.19
C ARG A 16 14.70 -5.58 -23.69
N HIS A 17 15.27 -5.36 -24.88
CA HIS A 17 16.33 -6.21 -25.43
C HIS A 17 17.70 -5.87 -24.83
N ALA A 18 17.93 -4.61 -24.43
CA ALA A 18 19.17 -4.23 -23.75
C ALA A 18 19.29 -4.90 -22.37
N PHE A 19 18.21 -5.00 -21.59
CA PHE A 19 18.21 -5.66 -20.27
C PHE A 19 18.37 -7.18 -20.41
N THR A 20 17.69 -7.80 -21.39
CA THR A 20 17.87 -9.23 -21.69
C THR A 20 19.27 -9.55 -22.22
N LEU A 21 19.84 -8.71 -23.10
CA LEU A 21 21.22 -8.88 -23.60
C LEU A 21 22.29 -8.57 -22.55
N LEU A 22 22.05 -7.62 -21.64
CA LEU A 22 22.94 -7.34 -20.50
C LEU A 22 23.01 -8.54 -19.54
N SER A 23 21.90 -9.27 -19.37
CA SER A 23 21.83 -10.46 -18.51
C SER A 23 22.58 -11.68 -19.06
N THR A 24 22.77 -11.77 -20.37
CA THR A 24 23.37 -12.94 -21.05
C THR A 24 24.83 -12.72 -21.47
N CYS A 25 25.29 -11.48 -21.64
CA CYS A 25 26.64 -11.21 -22.18
C CYS A 25 27.62 -10.50 -21.23
N PHE A 26 27.22 -10.02 -20.05
CA PHE A 26 28.09 -9.20 -19.18
C PHE A 26 28.30 -9.82 -17.78
N THR A 27 29.50 -9.62 -17.23
CA THR A 27 29.79 -9.93 -15.81
C THR A 27 29.00 -9.00 -14.88
N ARG A 28 28.53 -9.54 -13.74
CA ARG A 28 27.65 -8.84 -12.78
C ARG A 28 28.14 -7.43 -12.39
N SER A 29 29.46 -7.26 -12.22
CA SER A 29 30.08 -5.99 -11.81
C SER A 29 29.97 -4.91 -12.89
N ARG A 30 30.18 -5.26 -14.16
CA ARG A 30 30.14 -4.30 -15.28
C ARG A 30 28.71 -3.81 -15.58
N VAL A 31 27.71 -4.68 -15.44
CA VAL A 31 26.29 -4.28 -15.59
C VAL A 31 25.91 -3.28 -14.50
N ARG A 32 26.32 -3.53 -13.26
CA ARG A 32 26.04 -2.64 -12.11
C ARG A 32 26.66 -1.25 -12.32
N GLU A 33 27.93 -1.19 -12.73
CA GLU A 33 28.62 0.09 -12.99
C GLU A 33 28.00 0.83 -14.18
N ALA A 34 27.68 0.13 -15.27
CA ALA A 34 27.06 0.74 -16.44
C ALA A 34 25.66 1.28 -16.13
N LEU A 35 24.84 0.56 -15.35
CA LEU A 35 23.52 1.03 -14.95
C LEU A 35 23.61 2.21 -13.98
N ALA A 36 24.60 2.23 -13.09
CA ALA A 36 24.79 3.30 -12.12
C ALA A 36 25.31 4.61 -12.76
N SER A 37 26.10 4.52 -13.84
CA SER A 37 26.82 5.67 -14.42
C SER A 37 26.41 6.08 -15.84
N LYS A 38 25.86 5.17 -16.65
CA LYS A 38 25.63 5.38 -18.10
C LYS A 38 24.17 5.35 -18.54
N VAL A 39 23.26 4.91 -17.67
CA VAL A 39 21.83 4.87 -17.96
C VAL A 39 21.13 5.88 -17.06
N SER A 40 20.34 6.78 -17.66
CA SER A 40 19.59 7.78 -16.88
C SER A 40 18.48 7.13 -16.05
N ARG A 41 18.12 7.77 -14.94
CA ARG A 41 17.07 7.28 -14.03
C ARG A 41 15.70 7.24 -14.72
N GLU A 42 15.46 8.17 -15.63
CA GLU A 42 14.25 8.26 -16.44
C GLU A 42 14.10 7.05 -17.37
N ARG A 43 15.21 6.58 -17.96
CA ARG A 43 15.20 5.38 -18.81
C ARG A 43 14.98 4.12 -17.98
N VAL A 44 15.66 4.02 -16.82
CA VAL A 44 15.41 2.91 -15.87
C VAL A 44 13.94 2.88 -15.46
N GLY A 45 13.37 4.03 -15.12
CA GLY A 45 11.97 4.20 -14.78
C GLY A 45 11.01 3.69 -15.85
N THR A 46 11.24 4.09 -17.10
CA THR A 46 10.39 3.71 -18.24
C THR A 46 10.37 2.20 -18.47
N GLU A 47 11.53 1.56 -18.40
CA GLU A 47 11.63 0.10 -18.56
C GLU A 47 11.01 -0.65 -17.38
N LEU A 48 11.22 -0.17 -16.15
CA LEU A 48 10.61 -0.74 -14.96
C LEU A 48 9.08 -0.64 -15.02
N GLU A 49 8.54 0.49 -15.51
CA GLU A 49 7.09 0.65 -15.67
C GLU A 49 6.54 -0.38 -16.68
N GLY A 50 7.28 -0.62 -17.76
CA GLY A 50 6.98 -1.69 -18.73
C GLY A 50 7.02 -3.09 -18.10
N MET A 51 7.97 -3.37 -17.21
CA MET A 51 8.03 -4.64 -16.48
C MET A 51 6.83 -4.84 -15.55
N PHE A 52 6.39 -3.80 -14.86
CA PHE A 52 5.23 -3.84 -13.97
C PHE A 52 3.90 -3.98 -14.72
N LYS A 53 3.81 -3.41 -15.93
CA LYS A 53 2.65 -3.58 -16.84
C LYS A 53 2.72 -4.87 -17.66
N GLY A 54 3.85 -5.57 -17.61
CA GLY A 54 4.11 -6.80 -18.33
C GLY A 54 3.45 -8.03 -17.70
N PRO A 55 3.62 -9.21 -18.31
CA PRO A 55 2.95 -10.44 -17.88
C PRO A 55 3.50 -11.02 -16.58
N ASP A 56 4.77 -10.77 -16.22
CA ASP A 56 5.41 -11.34 -15.03
C ASP A 56 6.29 -10.31 -14.30
N PRO A 57 5.68 -9.35 -13.57
CA PRO A 57 6.41 -8.38 -12.75
C PRO A 57 7.25 -9.03 -11.64
N THR A 58 6.75 -10.14 -11.08
CA THR A 58 7.40 -10.89 -10.01
C THR A 58 8.75 -11.42 -10.44
N ARG A 59 8.82 -12.05 -11.63
CA ARG A 59 10.09 -12.49 -12.20
C ARG A 59 11.01 -11.33 -12.52
N ALA A 60 10.49 -10.23 -13.06
CA ALA A 60 11.31 -9.06 -13.39
C ALA A 60 12.04 -8.51 -12.15
N ILE A 61 11.31 -8.35 -11.04
CA ILE A 61 11.89 -7.89 -9.76
C ILE A 61 12.84 -8.92 -9.17
N ARG A 62 12.50 -10.22 -9.21
CA ARG A 62 13.40 -11.30 -8.78
C ARG A 62 14.71 -11.31 -9.58
N ASP A 63 14.65 -11.08 -10.89
CA ASP A 63 15.84 -11.01 -11.74
C ASP A 63 16.68 -9.75 -11.42
N ILE A 64 16.04 -8.59 -11.19
CA ILE A 64 16.73 -7.37 -10.70
C ILE A 64 17.45 -7.64 -9.37
N HIS A 65 16.79 -8.32 -8.43
CA HIS A 65 17.36 -8.68 -7.14
C HIS A 65 18.52 -9.68 -7.26
N ARG A 66 18.33 -10.77 -8.02
CA ARG A 66 19.35 -11.80 -8.28
C ARG A 66 20.60 -11.24 -8.96
N LEU A 67 20.43 -10.24 -9.83
CA LEU A 67 21.54 -9.53 -10.49
C LEU A 67 22.19 -8.46 -9.60
N ARG A 68 21.76 -8.32 -8.34
CA ARG A 68 22.22 -7.30 -7.38
C ARG A 68 22.04 -5.87 -7.89
N LEU A 69 21.01 -5.66 -8.72
CA LEU A 69 20.65 -4.35 -9.27
C LEU A 69 19.61 -3.62 -8.42
N PHE A 70 18.98 -4.30 -7.45
CA PHE A 70 17.92 -3.72 -6.62
C PHE A 70 18.34 -2.41 -5.92
N PRO A 71 19.48 -2.34 -5.19
CA PRO A 71 19.89 -1.09 -4.55
C PRO A 71 20.30 0.01 -5.54
N VAL A 72 20.60 -0.37 -6.78
CA VAL A 72 20.89 0.59 -7.85
C VAL A 72 19.59 1.14 -8.41
N VAL A 73 18.60 0.30 -8.72
CA VAL A 73 17.30 0.70 -9.30
C VAL A 73 16.44 1.46 -8.29
N PHE A 74 16.30 0.93 -7.08
CA PHE A 74 15.52 1.50 -5.98
C PHE A 74 16.42 2.20 -4.97
N SER A 75 17.30 3.06 -5.47
CA SER A 75 18.36 3.69 -4.66
C SER A 75 17.80 4.55 -3.51
N ALA A 76 18.33 4.35 -2.32
CA ALA A 76 18.10 5.20 -1.16
C ALA A 76 19.25 6.21 -0.95
N PRO A 77 18.99 7.37 -0.30
CA PRO A 77 20.05 8.31 0.10
C PRO A 77 21.08 7.65 1.01
N HIS A 78 22.34 8.12 0.94
CA HIS A 78 23.45 7.56 1.71
C HIS A 78 23.19 7.45 3.22
N SER A 79 22.43 8.38 3.80
CA SER A 79 22.09 8.37 5.23
C SER A 79 21.26 7.16 5.68
N LEU A 80 20.57 6.49 4.76
CA LEU A 80 19.71 5.33 5.06
C LEU A 80 20.29 4.01 4.54
N GLN A 81 21.35 4.04 3.73
CA GLN A 81 21.89 2.82 3.10
C GLN A 81 22.37 1.79 4.13
N GLU A 82 23.05 2.24 5.18
CA GLU A 82 23.51 1.35 6.26
C GLU A 82 22.33 0.78 7.06
N ALA A 83 21.36 1.63 7.40
CA ALA A 83 20.18 1.23 8.18
C ALA A 83 19.22 0.29 7.42
N LEU A 84 19.22 0.34 6.08
CA LEU A 84 18.46 -0.60 5.24
C LEU A 84 19.16 -1.96 5.10
N GLY A 85 20.49 -2.00 5.26
CA GLY A 85 21.30 -3.18 4.99
C GLY A 85 21.54 -3.42 3.49
N GLU A 86 22.53 -4.26 3.17
CA GLU A 86 22.95 -4.47 1.76
C GLU A 86 21.92 -5.20 0.90
N ASP A 87 21.00 -5.94 1.52
CA ASP A 87 20.05 -6.81 0.83
C ASP A 87 18.57 -6.48 1.12
N TYR A 88 18.26 -5.20 1.36
CA TYR A 88 16.88 -4.76 1.58
C TYR A 88 15.93 -5.07 0.41
N GLY A 89 16.46 -5.43 -0.77
CA GLY A 89 15.66 -5.88 -1.90
C GLY A 89 15.01 -7.25 -1.71
N ALA A 90 15.52 -8.11 -0.83
CA ALA A 90 14.96 -9.43 -0.56
C ALA A 90 13.53 -9.37 0.02
N PRO A 91 13.29 -8.69 1.17
CA PRO A 91 11.93 -8.55 1.70
C PRO A 91 10.99 -7.81 0.74
N CYS A 92 11.47 -6.77 0.06
CA CYS A 92 10.70 -6.07 -0.97
C CYS A 92 10.23 -7.01 -2.09
N SER A 93 11.13 -7.84 -2.62
CA SER A 93 10.81 -8.78 -3.70
C SER A 93 9.84 -9.87 -3.26
N ALA A 94 9.99 -10.35 -2.03
CA ALA A 94 9.09 -11.35 -1.44
C ALA A 94 7.66 -10.83 -1.29
N LEU A 95 7.50 -9.59 -0.80
CA LEU A 95 6.18 -8.98 -0.64
C LEU A 95 5.48 -8.70 -1.97
N LEU A 96 6.23 -8.25 -2.99
CA LEU A 96 5.65 -8.12 -4.33
C LEU A 96 5.18 -9.48 -4.88
N ALA A 97 5.97 -10.54 -4.67
CA ALA A 97 5.60 -11.89 -5.10
C ALA A 97 4.36 -12.40 -4.38
N GLU A 98 4.26 -12.17 -3.07
CA GLU A 98 3.10 -12.57 -2.28
C GLU A 98 1.85 -11.76 -2.66
N ALA A 99 1.98 -10.45 -2.89
CA ALA A 99 0.88 -9.62 -3.37
C ALA A 99 0.35 -10.11 -4.72
N ALA A 100 1.25 -10.44 -5.66
CA ALA A 100 0.87 -11.01 -6.95
C ALA A 100 0.09 -12.32 -6.78
N ALA A 101 0.62 -13.25 -5.98
CA ALA A 101 -0.03 -14.52 -5.71
C ALA A 101 -1.39 -14.35 -5.01
N LEU A 102 -1.50 -13.40 -4.10
CA LEU A 102 -2.74 -13.10 -3.39
C LEU A 102 -3.82 -12.55 -4.32
N MET A 103 -3.46 -11.61 -5.21
CA MET A 103 -4.38 -11.09 -6.22
C MET A 103 -4.85 -12.19 -7.19
N ASP A 104 -3.93 -13.05 -7.63
CA ASP A 104 -4.26 -14.14 -8.55
C ASP A 104 -5.15 -15.21 -7.87
N ALA A 105 -5.00 -15.42 -6.55
CA ALA A 105 -5.81 -16.36 -5.77
C ALA A 105 -7.15 -15.79 -5.31
N TRP A 106 -7.25 -14.47 -5.10
CA TRP A 106 -8.47 -13.84 -4.61
C TRP A 106 -9.63 -13.90 -5.60
N GLN A 107 -9.35 -13.99 -6.91
CA GLN A 107 -10.34 -14.25 -7.98
C GLN A 107 -11.69 -13.56 -7.74
N ALA A 108 -11.68 -12.23 -7.63
CA ALA A 108 -12.92 -11.46 -7.66
C ALA A 108 -13.63 -11.67 -9.01
N GLU A 109 -14.95 -11.46 -9.05
CA GLU A 109 -15.77 -11.59 -10.27
C GLU A 109 -15.17 -10.80 -11.44
N GLU A 110 -14.56 -9.65 -11.14
CA GLU A 110 -13.84 -8.82 -12.10
C GLU A 110 -12.33 -8.77 -11.81
N PRO A 111 -11.48 -9.00 -12.83
CA PRO A 111 -10.03 -8.87 -12.66
C PRO A 111 -9.67 -7.43 -12.30
N MET A 112 -8.64 -7.29 -11.46
CA MET A 112 -8.12 -5.98 -11.09
C MET A 112 -7.67 -5.21 -12.33
N ALA A 113 -8.02 -3.93 -12.42
CA ALA A 113 -7.63 -3.12 -13.55
C ALA A 113 -6.09 -3.07 -13.67
N PRO A 114 -5.49 -3.00 -14.87
CA PRO A 114 -4.04 -3.08 -15.02
C PRO A 114 -3.28 -2.04 -14.20
N GLU A 115 -3.82 -0.83 -14.09
CA GLU A 115 -3.22 0.26 -13.30
C GLU A 115 -3.37 0.04 -11.79
N GLU A 116 -4.51 -0.49 -11.36
CA GLU A 116 -4.78 -0.84 -9.96
C GLU A 116 -3.82 -1.97 -9.51
N ARG A 117 -3.66 -3.01 -10.35
CA ARG A 117 -2.69 -4.10 -10.13
C ARG A 117 -1.26 -3.58 -10.07
N ARG A 118 -0.90 -2.66 -10.97
CA ARG A 118 0.42 -2.02 -10.98
C ARG A 118 0.71 -1.31 -9.65
N LEU A 119 -0.26 -0.56 -9.13
CA LEU A 119 -0.13 0.19 -7.88
C LEU A 119 -0.12 -0.72 -6.64
N ALA A 120 -0.87 -1.83 -6.66
CA ALA A 120 -0.81 -2.86 -5.62
C ALA A 120 0.60 -3.47 -5.54
N LEU A 121 1.18 -3.86 -6.68
CA LEU A 121 2.54 -4.42 -6.74
C LEU A 121 3.60 -3.40 -6.30
N LEU A 122 3.50 -2.14 -6.75
CA LEU A 122 4.46 -1.10 -6.36
C LEU A 122 4.40 -0.85 -4.86
N SER A 123 3.18 -0.77 -4.30
CA SER A 123 2.97 -0.53 -2.87
C SER A 123 3.46 -1.71 -2.04
N ALA A 124 3.23 -2.95 -2.47
CA ALA A 124 3.75 -4.14 -1.82
C ALA A 124 5.29 -4.19 -1.85
N LEU A 125 5.90 -3.86 -3.00
CA LEU A 125 7.35 -3.81 -3.16
C LEU A 125 8.00 -2.82 -2.17
N LEU A 126 7.38 -1.65 -1.98
CA LEU A 126 7.92 -0.58 -1.16
C LEU A 126 7.44 -0.63 0.31
N LEU A 127 6.59 -1.59 0.67
CA LEU A 127 6.01 -1.71 2.01
C LEU A 127 7.05 -1.79 3.15
N PRO A 128 8.21 -2.46 2.99
CA PRO A 128 9.25 -2.45 4.02
C PRO A 128 9.85 -1.06 4.25
N LEU A 129 9.73 -0.14 3.29
CA LEU A 129 10.31 1.20 3.35
C LEU A 129 9.33 2.25 3.90
N ARG A 130 8.12 1.86 4.32
CA ARG A 130 7.02 2.77 4.66
C ARG A 130 7.33 3.74 5.81
N ALA A 131 8.07 3.27 6.81
CA ALA A 131 8.37 4.05 8.02
C ALA A 131 9.62 4.93 7.87
N ALA A 132 10.54 4.58 6.96
CA ALA A 132 11.79 5.30 6.78
C ALA A 132 11.56 6.70 6.20
N GLN A 133 12.32 7.67 6.70
CA GLN A 133 12.23 9.08 6.33
C GLN A 133 13.60 9.63 5.94
N ILE A 134 13.63 10.50 4.93
CA ILE A 134 14.82 11.20 4.44
C ILE A 134 14.76 12.63 4.96
N SER A 135 15.16 12.87 6.22
CA SER A 135 15.44 14.24 6.68
C SER A 135 16.19 14.30 8.01
N LYS A 136 16.98 15.38 8.16
CA LYS A 136 17.52 15.92 9.43
C LYS A 136 16.62 17.03 10.04
N ASP A 137 15.64 17.52 9.28
CA ASP A 137 14.68 18.54 9.69
C ASP A 137 13.35 17.88 10.07
N VAL A 138 13.01 17.96 11.36
CA VAL A 138 11.83 17.35 11.98
C VAL A 138 10.52 17.90 11.40
N LYS A 139 10.54 19.11 10.81
CA LYS A 139 9.31 19.78 10.37
C LYS A 139 8.74 19.27 9.05
N GLN A 140 9.55 18.71 8.15
CA GLN A 140 9.09 18.13 6.88
C GLN A 140 9.89 16.88 6.50
N PRO A 141 9.64 15.75 7.18
CA PRO A 141 10.24 14.48 6.78
C PRO A 141 9.66 14.01 5.43
N THR A 142 10.53 13.57 4.51
CA THR A 142 10.10 12.99 3.23
C THR A 142 10.12 11.46 3.34
N PRO A 143 8.99 10.76 3.14
CA PRO A 143 8.96 9.30 3.20
C PRO A 143 9.90 8.67 2.16
N LEU A 144 10.67 7.65 2.57
CA LEU A 144 11.62 6.98 1.69
C LEU A 144 10.92 6.37 0.47
N ALA A 145 9.77 5.74 0.66
CA ALA A 145 8.97 5.23 -0.45
C ALA A 145 8.62 6.32 -1.48
N THR A 146 8.24 7.52 -1.02
CA THR A 146 7.97 8.68 -1.90
C THR A 146 9.23 9.10 -2.66
N TYR A 147 10.38 9.17 -1.98
CA TYR A 147 11.64 9.49 -2.63
C TYR A 147 12.02 8.45 -3.69
N VAL A 148 11.89 7.16 -3.40
CA VAL A 148 12.21 6.07 -4.34
C VAL A 148 11.37 6.24 -5.61
N VAL A 149 10.05 6.44 -5.47
CA VAL A 149 9.15 6.64 -6.62
C VAL A 149 9.56 7.85 -7.46
N LEU A 150 9.81 9.00 -6.82
CA LEU A 150 10.03 10.26 -7.53
C LEU A 150 11.47 10.47 -8.03
N ASN A 151 12.46 9.91 -7.34
CA ASN A 151 13.87 10.22 -7.57
C ASN A 151 14.66 9.03 -8.09
N ALA A 152 14.43 7.83 -7.53
CA ALA A 152 15.17 6.64 -7.93
C ALA A 152 14.64 6.06 -9.25
N ILE A 153 13.32 5.86 -9.34
CA ILE A 153 12.67 5.30 -10.53
C ILE A 153 12.00 6.36 -11.41
N LYS A 154 11.92 7.63 -10.98
CA LYS A 154 11.40 8.75 -11.78
C LYS A 154 9.96 8.56 -12.30
N TRP A 155 9.08 7.97 -11.49
CA TRP A 155 7.66 7.81 -11.78
C TRP A 155 6.84 9.04 -11.34
N LYS A 156 5.51 8.99 -11.56
CA LYS A 156 4.64 10.17 -11.39
C LYS A 156 4.38 10.47 -9.92
N ARG A 157 4.09 11.75 -9.61
CA ARG A 157 3.65 12.18 -8.27
C ARG A 157 2.42 11.44 -7.76
N ARG A 158 1.45 11.20 -8.65
CA ARG A 158 0.26 10.41 -8.33
C ARG A 158 0.59 8.99 -7.88
N ASP A 159 1.66 8.37 -8.40
CA ASP A 159 2.08 7.04 -7.96
C ASP A 159 2.63 7.07 -6.54
N ALA A 160 3.41 8.11 -6.20
CA ALA A 160 3.94 8.29 -4.85
C ALA A 160 2.82 8.56 -3.83
N GLU A 161 1.83 9.38 -4.21
CA GLU A 161 0.64 9.64 -3.38
C GLU A 161 -0.20 8.38 -3.18
N ALA A 162 -0.37 7.55 -4.22
CA ALA A 162 -1.08 6.28 -4.12
C ALA A 162 -0.35 5.30 -3.19
N VAL A 163 0.97 5.16 -3.31
CA VAL A 163 1.78 4.32 -2.42
C VAL A 163 1.66 4.80 -0.98
N ALA A 164 1.77 6.12 -0.74
CA ALA A 164 1.64 6.69 0.59
C ALA A 164 0.25 6.45 1.20
N ALA A 165 -0.82 6.66 0.42
CA ALA A 165 -2.19 6.41 0.86
C ALA A 165 -2.42 4.92 1.21
N LEU A 166 -1.88 4.02 0.40
CA LEU A 166 -1.98 2.57 0.63
C LEU A 166 -1.21 2.12 1.86
N HIS A 167 0.04 2.57 2.02
CA HIS A 167 0.85 2.28 3.21
C HIS A 167 0.20 2.79 4.49
N ALA A 168 -0.39 3.99 4.47
CA ALA A 168 -1.09 4.56 5.61
C ALA A 168 -2.40 3.82 5.96
N ALA A 169 -3.10 3.27 4.96
CA ALA A 169 -4.36 2.57 5.16
C ALA A 169 -4.20 1.10 5.58
N ALA A 170 -3.08 0.45 5.24
CA ALA A 170 -2.88 -0.98 5.47
C ALA A 170 -3.01 -1.42 6.95
N PRO A 171 -2.43 -0.70 7.94
CA PRO A 171 -2.60 -1.07 9.35
C PRO A 171 -4.05 -0.98 9.83
N ASP A 172 -4.77 0.08 9.44
CA ASP A 172 -6.18 0.28 9.78
C ASP A 172 -7.03 -0.89 9.25
N LEU A 173 -6.83 -1.26 7.97
CA LEU A 173 -7.55 -2.37 7.34
C LEU A 173 -7.22 -3.72 8.00
N LEU A 174 -5.96 -3.97 8.35
CA LEU A 174 -5.58 -5.18 9.07
C LEU A 174 -6.28 -5.25 10.43
N HIS A 175 -6.27 -4.16 11.20
CA HIS A 175 -6.91 -4.12 12.50
C HIS A 175 -8.44 -4.30 12.41
N ILE A 176 -9.09 -3.67 11.42
CA ILE A 176 -10.50 -3.89 11.13
C ILE A 176 -10.77 -5.36 10.84
N SER A 177 -9.97 -5.99 9.97
CA SER A 177 -10.16 -7.41 9.63
C SER A 177 -10.03 -8.35 10.82
N GLN A 178 -9.07 -8.09 11.72
CA GLN A 178 -8.87 -8.86 12.95
C GLN A 178 -10.07 -8.71 13.88
N THR A 179 -10.53 -7.47 14.08
CA THR A 179 -11.73 -7.18 14.89
C THR A 179 -12.95 -7.92 14.34
N LEU A 180 -13.11 -7.98 13.02
CA LEU A 180 -14.23 -8.68 12.37
C LEU A 180 -14.11 -10.20 12.45
N GLN A 181 -12.90 -10.75 12.37
CA GLN A 181 -12.66 -12.20 12.50
C GLN A 181 -12.92 -12.71 13.92
N ASP A 182 -12.74 -11.85 14.94
CA ASP A 182 -13.03 -12.18 16.34
C ASP A 182 -14.54 -12.20 16.67
N LEU A 183 -15.39 -11.73 15.75
CA LEU A 183 -16.85 -11.73 15.93
C LEU A 183 -17.44 -13.13 15.66
N SER A 184 -17.98 -13.75 16.70
CA SER A 184 -18.65 -15.06 16.63
C SER A 184 -19.98 -15.05 15.85
N GLY A 185 -20.55 -13.87 15.57
CA GLY A 185 -21.87 -13.69 14.92
C GLY A 185 -21.82 -13.18 13.48
N GLY A 186 -20.65 -13.17 12.84
CA GLY A 186 -20.45 -12.54 11.52
C GLY A 186 -20.63 -11.01 11.57
N PHE A 187 -20.85 -10.38 10.41
CA PHE A 187 -20.90 -8.92 10.30
C PHE A 187 -22.06 -8.25 11.06
N GLY A 188 -23.15 -9.00 11.34
CA GLY A 188 -24.32 -8.46 12.05
C GLY A 188 -24.05 -8.04 13.50
N GLY A 189 -23.00 -8.57 14.12
CA GLY A 189 -22.56 -8.19 15.48
C GLY A 189 -21.52 -7.07 15.53
N ALA A 190 -21.13 -6.50 14.38
CA ALA A 190 -20.11 -5.47 14.35
C ALA A 190 -20.61 -4.14 14.92
N ASP A 191 -19.77 -3.53 15.77
CA ASP A 191 -19.99 -2.20 16.32
C ASP A 191 -20.05 -1.14 15.21
N GLU A 192 -20.84 -0.09 15.42
CA GLU A 192 -20.86 1.11 14.59
C GLU A 192 -19.47 1.68 14.38
N ASP A 193 -18.62 1.65 15.41
CA ASP A 193 -17.24 2.14 15.34
C ASP A 193 -16.39 1.39 14.29
N VAL A 194 -16.57 0.07 14.15
CA VAL A 194 -15.89 -0.72 13.10
C VAL A 194 -16.37 -0.29 11.71
N ARG A 195 -17.68 -0.05 11.54
CA ARG A 195 -18.26 0.45 10.29
C ARG A 195 -17.69 1.82 9.91
N VAL A 196 -17.62 2.75 10.88
CA VAL A 196 -17.06 4.08 10.67
C VAL A 196 -15.58 4.03 10.29
N ARG A 197 -14.77 3.22 10.99
CA ARG A 197 -13.35 3.05 10.65
C ARG A 197 -13.17 2.53 9.23
N LEU A 198 -13.89 1.48 8.85
CA LEU A 198 -13.84 0.94 7.48
C LEU A 198 -14.25 2.01 6.47
N GLY A 199 -15.40 2.65 6.68
CA GLY A 199 -15.90 3.71 5.81
C GLY A 199 -14.92 4.87 5.62
N ARG A 200 -14.24 5.31 6.68
CA ARG A 200 -13.20 6.35 6.58
C ARG A 200 -12.03 5.91 5.69
N VAL A 201 -11.55 4.67 5.85
CA VAL A 201 -10.48 4.14 5.00
C VAL A 201 -10.94 4.06 3.54
N LEU A 202 -12.13 3.53 3.29
CA LEU A 202 -12.71 3.43 1.94
C LEU A 202 -12.89 4.79 1.28
N ARG A 203 -13.29 5.82 2.02
CA ARG A 203 -13.38 7.20 1.49
C ARG A 203 -12.04 7.77 1.08
N ARG A 204 -10.96 7.44 1.81
CA ARG A 204 -9.58 7.87 1.47
C ARG A 204 -9.06 7.15 0.22
N LEU A 205 -9.31 5.84 0.10
CA LEU A 205 -8.77 5.01 -1.00
C LEU A 205 -9.66 4.99 -2.25
N GLY A 206 -10.98 4.95 -2.08
CA GLY A 206 -11.97 4.74 -3.14
C GLY A 206 -11.97 5.83 -4.20
N LYS A 207 -11.82 7.11 -3.80
CA LYS A 207 -11.67 8.23 -4.74
C LYS A 207 -10.45 8.12 -5.66
N LEU A 208 -9.45 7.34 -5.25
CA LEU A 208 -8.24 7.09 -6.01
C LEU A 208 -8.29 5.78 -6.81
N GLY A 209 -9.36 4.99 -6.67
CA GLY A 209 -9.45 3.63 -7.23
C GLY A 209 -8.48 2.65 -6.56
N LEU A 210 -8.23 2.83 -5.25
CA LEU A 210 -7.20 2.08 -4.51
C LEU A 210 -7.78 1.12 -3.47
N THR A 211 -9.09 0.88 -3.47
CA THR A 211 -9.75 0.03 -2.48
C THR A 211 -9.22 -1.40 -2.52
N ARG A 212 -9.20 -2.06 -3.68
CA ARG A 212 -8.72 -3.45 -3.80
C ARG A 212 -7.21 -3.57 -3.53
N PRO A 213 -6.33 -2.66 -4.01
CA PRO A 213 -4.94 -2.61 -3.59
C PRO A 213 -4.77 -2.49 -2.08
N GLY A 214 -5.61 -1.69 -1.42
CA GLY A 214 -5.59 -1.54 0.05
C GLY A 214 -5.91 -2.84 0.77
N ILE A 215 -6.97 -3.53 0.32
CA ILE A 215 -7.39 -4.85 0.84
C ILE A 215 -6.26 -5.87 0.68
N VAL A 216 -5.60 -5.91 -0.48
CA VAL A 216 -4.48 -6.83 -0.76
C VAL A 216 -3.25 -6.51 0.11
N LEU A 217 -2.97 -5.23 0.35
CA LEU A 217 -1.79 -4.79 1.07
C LEU A 217 -1.88 -5.06 2.58
N ALA A 218 -3.07 -4.90 3.17
CA ALA A 218 -3.30 -5.08 4.60
C ALA A 218 -2.77 -6.41 5.18
N PRO A 219 -3.13 -7.59 4.64
CA PRO A 219 -2.66 -8.86 5.17
C PRO A 219 -1.15 -9.11 4.94
N LEU A 220 -0.48 -8.37 4.05
CA LEU A 220 0.97 -8.49 3.88
C LEU A 220 1.74 -8.02 5.11
N LEU A 221 1.16 -7.15 5.95
CA LEU A 221 1.76 -6.72 7.22
C LEU A 221 1.93 -7.87 8.23
N THR A 222 1.30 -9.02 8.00
CA THR A 222 1.49 -10.23 8.83
C THR A 222 2.78 -10.99 8.52
N LEU A 223 3.47 -10.64 7.43
CA LEU A 223 4.72 -11.27 7.02
C LEU A 223 5.90 -10.62 7.73
N PRO A 224 6.92 -11.41 8.13
CA PRO A 224 8.14 -10.84 8.70
C PRO A 224 8.86 -9.90 7.71
N GLU A 225 8.74 -10.14 6.41
CA GLU A 225 9.29 -9.27 5.37
C GLU A 225 8.68 -7.86 5.36
N ALA A 226 7.48 -7.69 5.91
CA ALA A 226 6.84 -6.39 6.07
C ALA A 226 7.32 -5.61 7.30
N THR A 227 8.29 -6.12 8.06
CA THR A 227 8.92 -5.34 9.14
C THR A 227 9.56 -4.06 8.55
N PRO A 228 9.29 -2.86 9.10
CA PRO A 228 9.89 -1.63 8.60
C PRO A 228 11.42 -1.66 8.64
N LEU A 229 12.05 -1.27 7.54
CA LEU A 229 13.50 -1.15 7.38
C LEU A 229 13.93 0.31 7.48
N GLY A 230 15.19 0.55 7.86
CA GLY A 230 15.76 1.90 7.88
C GLY A 230 15.22 2.79 9.00
N VAL A 231 14.62 2.21 10.04
CA VAL A 231 14.14 2.89 11.26
C VAL A 231 14.70 2.21 12.51
N ASP A 232 14.54 2.85 13.65
CA ASP A 232 14.90 2.25 14.95
C ASP A 232 14.12 0.94 15.16
N PRO A 233 14.77 -0.15 15.62
CA PRO A 233 14.09 -1.41 15.93
C PRO A 233 12.88 -1.30 16.86
N ALA A 234 12.84 -0.30 17.76
CA ALA A 234 11.67 -0.05 18.60
C ALA A 234 10.47 0.44 17.76
N VAL A 235 10.71 1.37 16.84
CA VAL A 235 9.70 1.88 15.90
C VAL A 235 9.22 0.77 14.95
N ALA A 236 10.15 -0.09 14.50
CA ALA A 236 9.80 -1.24 13.67
C ALA A 236 8.89 -2.25 14.37
N ARG A 237 9.00 -2.40 15.71
CA ARG A 237 8.16 -3.31 16.51
C ARG A 237 6.75 -2.75 16.73
N ASP A 238 6.63 -1.45 17.02
CA ASP A 238 5.33 -0.80 17.23
C ASP A 238 4.47 -0.82 15.96
N GLU A 239 5.10 -0.71 14.77
CA GLU A 239 4.41 -0.82 13.47
C GLU A 239 4.21 -2.26 12.96
N SER A 240 4.71 -3.26 13.69
CA SER A 240 4.54 -4.70 13.40
C SER A 240 4.14 -5.48 14.67
N PRO A 241 2.97 -5.19 15.27
CA PRO A 241 2.58 -5.76 16.55
C PRO A 241 2.40 -7.29 16.54
N ASN A 242 2.28 -7.92 15.37
CA ASN A 242 2.08 -9.36 15.25
C ASN A 242 3.36 -10.20 15.15
N ALA A 243 4.55 -9.60 15.23
CA ALA A 243 5.80 -10.38 15.22
C ALA A 243 6.15 -10.98 16.60
N THR A 244 5.46 -10.63 17.69
CA THR A 244 5.87 -11.06 19.05
C THR A 244 4.75 -11.29 20.09
N SER A 245 3.49 -11.46 19.70
CA SER A 245 2.42 -11.84 20.66
C SER A 245 2.04 -13.33 20.64
N ALA A 246 3.04 -14.20 20.50
CA ALA A 246 2.98 -15.61 20.88
C ALA A 246 4.33 -15.95 21.56
N SER A 247 4.46 -16.30 22.84
CA SER A 247 3.53 -16.70 23.91
C SER A 247 4.23 -16.41 25.28
N PRO A 248 3.58 -16.68 26.43
CA PRO A 248 3.76 -18.01 27.02
C PRO A 248 2.48 -18.49 27.72
N GLU A 249 1.73 -19.36 27.04
CA GLU A 249 0.86 -20.43 27.56
C GLU A 249 -0.15 -20.80 26.46
N GLY A 250 0.30 -21.64 25.53
CA GLY A 250 -0.50 -22.13 24.40
C GLY A 250 0.41 -22.46 23.22
N ASN A 251 0.34 -23.69 22.72
CA ASN A 251 1.09 -24.23 21.59
C ASN A 251 1.08 -23.27 20.37
N GLY A 252 2.08 -22.39 20.27
CA GLY A 252 2.27 -21.50 19.13
C GLY A 252 2.92 -22.25 17.97
N ALA A 253 2.14 -23.05 17.23
CA ALA A 253 2.60 -23.60 15.97
C ALA A 253 2.74 -22.44 14.97
N SER A 254 3.96 -22.21 14.46
CA SER A 254 4.15 -21.31 13.32
C SER A 254 3.32 -21.82 12.15
N LEU A 255 2.43 -20.98 11.59
CA LEU A 255 1.65 -21.35 10.42
C LEU A 255 2.56 -21.77 9.27
N SER A 256 2.21 -22.85 8.58
CA SER A 256 2.86 -23.22 7.34
C SER A 256 2.68 -22.11 6.29
N PRO A 257 3.53 -22.03 5.25
CA PRO A 257 3.36 -21.04 4.19
C PRO A 257 1.99 -21.07 3.51
N ALA A 258 1.38 -22.27 3.40
CA ALA A 258 0.05 -22.45 2.83
C ALA A 258 -1.05 -21.92 3.76
N GLU A 259 -0.99 -22.24 5.06
CA GLU A 259 -1.93 -21.72 6.05
C GLU A 259 -1.81 -20.20 6.18
N GLY A 260 -0.59 -19.66 6.18
CA GLY A 260 -0.36 -18.22 6.18
C GLY A 260 -0.97 -17.54 4.95
N ARG A 261 -0.86 -18.15 3.76
CA ARG A 261 -1.51 -17.61 2.55
C ARG A 261 -3.02 -17.70 2.63
N ALA A 262 -3.57 -18.81 3.13
CA ALA A 262 -5.01 -18.97 3.34
C ALA A 262 -5.55 -17.90 4.29
N TYR A 263 -4.85 -17.61 5.39
CA TYR A 263 -5.19 -16.53 6.32
C TYR A 263 -5.22 -15.15 5.64
N ARG A 264 -4.21 -14.83 4.84
CA ARG A 264 -4.15 -13.56 4.10
C ARG A 264 -5.28 -13.43 3.07
N LEU A 265 -5.63 -14.54 2.42
CA LEU A 265 -6.74 -14.59 1.49
C LEU A 265 -8.09 -14.41 2.20
N GLU A 266 -8.25 -15.02 3.37
CA GLU A 266 -9.43 -14.84 4.20
C GLU A 266 -9.56 -13.40 4.70
N THR A 267 -8.45 -12.77 5.07
CA THR A 267 -8.41 -11.34 5.41
C THR A 267 -8.94 -10.46 4.27
N CYS A 268 -8.58 -10.78 3.01
CA CYS A 268 -9.12 -10.06 1.85
C CYS A 268 -10.64 -10.23 1.73
N ARG A 269 -11.13 -11.47 1.87
CA ARG A 269 -12.57 -11.79 1.78
C ARG A 269 -13.39 -11.15 2.90
N VAL A 270 -12.86 -11.14 4.12
CA VAL A 270 -13.52 -10.50 5.27
C VAL A 270 -13.68 -9.01 5.03
N LEU A 271 -12.65 -8.32 4.54
CA LEU A 271 -12.72 -6.89 4.25
C LEU A 271 -13.71 -6.59 3.12
N ASP A 272 -13.63 -7.36 2.03
CA ASP A 272 -14.53 -7.21 0.88
C ASP A 272 -16.00 -7.48 1.25
N GLY A 273 -16.25 -8.59 1.95
CA GLY A 273 -17.58 -8.93 2.45
C GLY A 273 -18.11 -7.93 3.48
N ALA A 274 -17.26 -7.33 4.30
CA ALA A 274 -17.66 -6.29 5.24
C ALA A 274 -18.08 -5.00 4.52
N MET A 275 -17.43 -4.65 3.40
CA MET A 275 -17.85 -3.50 2.60
C MET A 275 -19.29 -3.67 2.09
N GLU A 276 -19.61 -4.85 1.56
CA GLU A 276 -20.95 -5.16 1.07
C GLU A 276 -21.96 -5.25 2.21
N ALA A 277 -21.63 -6.00 3.27
CA ALA A 277 -22.53 -6.24 4.40
C ALA A 277 -22.85 -4.95 5.17
N PHE A 278 -21.91 -3.99 5.22
CA PHE A 278 -22.13 -2.69 5.82
C PHE A 278 -22.70 -1.66 4.84
N GLY A 279 -22.98 -2.02 3.57
CA GLY A 279 -23.50 -1.06 2.59
C GLY A 279 -22.55 0.10 2.33
N LEU A 280 -21.24 -0.16 2.31
CA LEU A 280 -20.18 0.86 2.14
C LEU A 280 -19.49 0.80 0.76
N SER A 281 -19.97 -0.04 -0.16
CA SER A 281 -19.34 -0.31 -1.46
C SER A 281 -19.21 0.89 -2.41
N ASP A 282 -19.86 2.02 -2.11
CA ASP A 282 -19.77 3.27 -2.87
C ASP A 282 -19.58 4.50 -1.97
N CYS A 283 -19.23 4.27 -0.69
CA CYS A 283 -19.22 5.33 0.32
C CYS A 283 -18.23 6.46 0.03
N TRP A 284 -17.25 6.29 -0.86
CA TRP A 284 -16.33 7.34 -1.30
C TRP A 284 -17.00 8.47 -2.10
N ASP A 285 -18.13 8.20 -2.73
CA ASP A 285 -18.89 9.19 -3.52
C ASP A 285 -20.00 9.88 -2.71
N TRP A 286 -20.26 9.42 -1.48
CA TRP A 286 -21.30 9.99 -0.64
C TRP A 286 -21.01 11.43 -0.25
N LYS A 287 -22.07 12.25 -0.34
CA LYS A 287 -22.11 13.62 0.19
C LYS A 287 -22.72 13.60 1.59
N PRO A 288 -22.33 14.56 2.45
CA PRO A 288 -23.00 14.75 3.73
C PRO A 288 -24.51 14.94 3.55
N LEU A 289 -25.33 14.25 4.35
CA LEU A 289 -26.80 14.35 4.31
C LEU A 289 -27.28 15.77 4.64
N LEU A 290 -26.55 16.46 5.51
CA LEU A 290 -26.76 17.86 5.85
C LEU A 290 -25.56 18.68 5.38
N SER A 291 -25.79 19.69 4.57
CA SER A 291 -24.73 20.58 4.10
C SER A 291 -24.25 21.51 5.22
N GLY A 292 -23.09 22.14 5.05
CA GLY A 292 -22.63 23.16 6.00
C GLY A 292 -23.63 24.30 6.20
N LYS A 293 -24.44 24.64 5.18
CA LYS A 293 -25.51 25.64 5.31
C LYS A 293 -26.65 25.15 6.21
N ASP A 294 -26.99 23.87 6.10
CA ASP A 294 -28.04 23.25 6.93
C ASP A 294 -27.58 23.20 8.39
N VAL A 295 -26.32 22.82 8.63
CA VAL A 295 -25.70 22.84 9.97
C VAL A 295 -25.71 24.24 10.58
N MET A 296 -25.32 25.28 9.82
CA MET A 296 -25.35 26.68 10.30
C MET A 296 -26.78 27.10 10.69
N LYS A 297 -27.78 26.73 9.90
CA LYS A 297 -29.18 27.06 10.16
C LYS A 297 -29.74 26.29 11.36
N LEU A 298 -29.35 25.03 11.53
CA LEU A 298 -29.88 24.14 12.54
C LEU A 298 -29.29 24.38 13.93
N LEU A 299 -27.96 24.57 14.00
CA LEU A 299 -27.22 24.65 15.26
C LEU A 299 -26.69 26.06 15.57
N GLY A 300 -26.76 26.99 14.62
CA GLY A 300 -26.19 28.34 14.78
C GLY A 300 -24.65 28.39 14.77
N LEU A 301 -23.98 27.27 14.49
CA LEU A 301 -22.52 27.17 14.43
C LEU A 301 -21.92 28.00 13.29
N LYS A 302 -20.64 28.39 13.43
CA LYS A 302 -19.92 29.19 12.42
C LYS A 302 -18.47 28.72 12.28
N GLY A 303 -17.88 28.96 11.12
CA GLY A 303 -16.45 28.71 10.88
C GLY A 303 -16.06 27.24 11.01
N LYS A 304 -14.99 26.96 11.77
CA LYS A 304 -14.38 25.62 11.91
C LYS A 304 -15.35 24.58 12.48
N GLU A 305 -16.20 24.98 13.42
CA GLU A 305 -17.16 24.10 14.09
C GLU A 305 -18.19 23.50 13.10
N VAL A 306 -18.52 24.24 12.03
CA VAL A 306 -19.39 23.73 10.96
C VAL A 306 -18.70 22.59 10.20
N GLY A 307 -17.40 22.71 9.94
CA GLY A 307 -16.62 21.64 9.30
C GLY A 307 -16.56 20.39 10.18
N GLU A 308 -16.29 20.56 11.47
CA GLU A 308 -16.27 19.44 12.43
C GLU A 308 -17.63 18.75 12.54
N ALA A 309 -18.73 19.51 12.56
CA ALA A 309 -20.07 18.95 12.54
C ALA A 309 -20.37 18.18 11.23
N VAL A 310 -19.91 18.68 10.08
CA VAL A 310 -20.06 17.97 8.79
C VAL A 310 -19.26 16.66 8.75
N GLU A 311 -18.07 16.62 9.35
CA GLU A 311 -17.33 15.37 9.50
C GLU A 311 -18.05 14.39 10.43
N HIS A 312 -18.60 14.86 11.56
CA HIS A 312 -19.44 14.03 12.44
C HIS A 312 -20.70 13.49 11.72
N ILE A 313 -21.33 14.28 10.85
CA ILE A 313 -22.45 13.82 10.00
C ILE A 313 -21.99 12.69 9.08
N MET A 314 -20.81 12.80 8.48
CA MET A 314 -20.27 11.75 7.63
C MET A 314 -19.98 10.48 8.42
N ASP A 315 -19.40 10.58 9.63
CA ASP A 315 -19.22 9.42 10.50
C ASP A 315 -20.54 8.75 10.85
N TRP A 316 -21.56 9.55 11.18
CA TRP A 316 -22.90 9.01 11.46
C TRP A 316 -23.48 8.29 10.23
N GLN A 317 -23.30 8.82 9.02
CA GLN A 317 -23.72 8.16 7.79
C GLN A 317 -22.99 6.83 7.55
N LEU A 318 -21.70 6.75 7.87
CA LEU A 318 -20.94 5.51 7.75
C LEU A 318 -21.39 4.46 8.79
N ALA A 319 -21.81 4.89 9.98
CA ALA A 319 -22.43 4.02 10.97
C ALA A 319 -23.86 3.59 10.58
N HIS A 320 -24.59 4.47 9.89
CA HIS A 320 -25.99 4.31 9.48
C HIS A 320 -26.20 4.52 7.96
N PRO A 321 -25.69 3.62 7.10
CA PRO A 321 -25.78 3.73 5.64
C PRO A 321 -27.19 3.99 5.09
N SER A 322 -28.20 3.41 5.73
CA SER A 322 -29.62 3.55 5.35
C SER A 322 -30.33 4.72 6.05
N GLY A 323 -29.61 5.50 6.85
CA GLY A 323 -30.15 6.61 7.63
C GLY A 323 -30.59 7.78 6.75
N THR A 324 -31.69 8.43 7.12
CA THR A 324 -32.23 9.57 6.37
C THR A 324 -31.67 10.90 6.86
N ALA A 325 -31.87 11.97 6.09
CA ALA A 325 -31.50 13.32 6.52
C ALA A 325 -32.28 13.77 7.78
N ALA A 326 -33.49 13.26 7.99
CA ALA A 326 -34.29 13.52 9.19
C ALA A 326 -33.67 12.86 10.43
N ASP A 327 -33.32 11.57 10.33
CA ASP A 327 -32.66 10.83 11.41
C ASP A 327 -31.31 11.48 11.78
N CYS A 328 -30.53 11.89 10.77
CA CYS A 328 -29.27 12.59 10.95
C CYS A 328 -29.45 13.93 11.68
N GLN A 329 -30.51 14.68 11.32
CA GLN A 329 -30.84 15.95 11.97
C GLN A 329 -31.23 15.76 13.44
N GLU A 330 -32.01 14.73 13.76
CA GLU A 330 -32.38 14.41 15.14
C GLU A 330 -31.16 13.99 15.97
N TRP A 331 -30.32 13.11 15.43
CA TRP A 331 -29.06 12.73 16.06
C TRP A 331 -28.14 13.93 16.31
N LEU A 332 -28.02 14.81 15.31
CA LEU A 332 -27.14 15.97 15.39
C LEU A 332 -27.62 16.96 16.49
N LYS A 333 -28.93 17.18 16.61
CA LYS A 333 -29.51 17.96 17.71
C LYS A 333 -29.18 17.35 19.08
N ALA A 334 -29.40 16.05 19.23
CA ALA A 334 -29.11 15.33 20.47
C ALA A 334 -27.62 15.42 20.84
N LYS A 335 -26.71 15.26 19.87
CA LYS A 335 -25.25 15.34 20.07
C LYS A 335 -24.81 16.72 20.58
N TYR A 336 -25.44 17.79 20.11
CA TYR A 336 -25.13 19.17 20.50
C TYR A 336 -26.03 19.71 21.63
N SER A 337 -26.87 18.86 22.22
CA SER A 337 -27.79 19.20 23.33
C SER A 337 -28.74 20.36 23.03
N ILE A 338 -29.33 20.37 21.83
CA ILE A 338 -30.36 21.34 21.38
C ILE A 338 -31.67 20.60 21.09
#